data_AF-A0A1E5XPI0-F1
#
_entry.id   AF-A0A1E5XPI0-F1
#
_cell.length_a   1.000
_cell.length_b   1.000
_cell.length_c   1.000
_cell.angle_alpha   90.00
_cell.angle_beta   90.00
_cell.angle_gamma   90.00
#
_symmetry.space_group_name_H-M   'P 1'
#
loop_
_entity.id
_entity.type
_entity.pdbx_description
1 polymer ?
#
loop_
_entity_poly.entity_id
_entity_poly.type
_entity_poly.pdbx_seq_one_letter_code
_entity_poly.pdbx_strand_id
1 'polypeptide(L)'
;MSSLKAVIAPLFLALGLAMAAPAFAQSLSPLEKSGLTPSDRKAFRLQVGNPYQRRMTFSLLPMLPDYATSAKGVVVKPAELTLGPGITRNIIVTFDIDPAKKERTIALCVMPKAMDGPILPRVCGLYTGRMAGRGG
;
A
#
# COMPACT_ATOMS: atom_id res chain seq x y z
N MET A 1 -39.56 40.60 33.52
CA MET A 1 -39.58 39.13 33.42
C MET A 1 -39.82 38.75 31.96
N SER A 2 -39.12 37.72 31.47
CA SER A 2 -39.29 37.07 30.16
C SER A 2 -38.54 37.66 28.96
N SER A 3 -37.35 37.10 28.67
CA SER A 3 -37.08 36.43 27.38
C SER A 3 -35.67 35.81 27.38
N LEU A 4 -35.53 34.73 28.15
CA LEU A 4 -34.37 33.85 28.14
C LEU A 4 -34.57 32.78 27.04
N LYS A 5 -34.56 33.17 25.76
CA LYS A 5 -34.76 32.23 24.63
C LYS A 5 -33.94 32.64 23.40
N ALA A 6 -32.61 32.65 23.48
CA ALA A 6 -31.79 32.81 22.27
C ALA A 6 -30.33 32.33 22.39
N VAL A 7 -29.99 31.44 23.32
CA VAL A 7 -28.59 31.01 23.51
C VAL A 7 -28.50 29.49 23.63
N ILE A 8 -29.05 28.74 22.68
CA ILE A 8 -28.88 27.27 22.64
C ILE A 8 -28.46 26.78 21.24
N ALA A 9 -28.46 27.64 20.22
CA ALA A 9 -28.22 27.21 18.84
C ALA A 9 -26.76 26.89 18.43
N PRO A 10 -25.67 27.44 19.01
CA PRO A 10 -24.34 27.18 18.45
C PRO A 10 -23.66 25.93 19.04
N LEU A 11 -24.19 25.32 20.11
CA LEU A 11 -23.49 24.24 20.82
C LEU A 11 -23.53 22.89 20.08
N PHE A 12 -24.47 22.69 19.15
CA PHE A 12 -24.59 21.44 18.39
C PHE A 12 -23.69 21.37 17.15
N LEU A 13 -23.10 22.47 16.69
CA LEU A 13 -22.24 22.47 15.49
C LEU A 13 -20.78 22.09 15.80
N ALA A 14 -20.35 22.11 17.06
CA ALA A 14 -18.99 21.79 17.47
C ALA A 14 -18.75 20.29 17.73
N LEU A 15 -19.80 19.46 17.85
CA LEU A 15 -19.68 18.04 18.21
C LEU A 15 -19.54 17.08 16.99
N GLY A 16 -19.59 17.60 15.77
CA GLY A 16 -19.58 16.80 14.53
C GLY A 16 -18.20 16.48 13.94
N LEU A 17 -17.11 17.07 14.42
CA LEU A 17 -15.79 16.97 13.77
C LEU A 17 -14.88 15.81 14.26
N ALA A 18 -15.32 14.95 15.17
CA ALA A 18 -14.41 14.08 15.92
C ALA A 18 -14.44 12.57 15.59
N MET A 19 -14.94 12.16 14.42
CA MET A 19 -14.98 10.72 14.06
C MET A 19 -14.43 10.45 12.65
N ALA A 20 -13.34 11.10 12.26
CA ALA A 20 -12.50 10.59 11.17
C ALA A 20 -11.67 9.42 11.71
N ALA A 21 -12.29 8.23 11.82
CA ALA A 21 -11.54 7.02 12.14
C ALA A 21 -10.49 6.82 11.01
N PRO A 22 -9.18 6.79 11.33
CA PRO A 22 -8.17 6.48 10.33
C PRO A 22 -8.48 5.13 9.68
N ALA A 23 -8.57 5.12 8.36
CA ALA A 23 -8.82 3.93 7.57
C ALA A 23 -7.60 2.98 7.64
N PHE A 24 -7.46 2.25 8.75
CA PHE A 24 -6.41 1.26 8.98
C PHE A 24 -6.59 -0.06 8.19
N ALA A 25 -7.42 -0.07 7.15
CA ALA A 25 -7.83 -1.29 6.45
C ALA A 25 -6.89 -1.72 5.31
N GLN A 26 -5.91 -0.90 4.92
CA GLN A 26 -5.04 -1.22 3.78
C GLN A 26 -3.79 -1.96 4.25
N SER A 27 -3.65 -3.22 3.82
CA SER A 27 -2.48 -4.04 4.13
C SER A 27 -1.22 -3.63 3.36
N LEU A 28 -1.32 -2.73 2.37
CA LEU A 28 -0.21 -2.25 1.56
C LEU A 28 -0.34 -0.75 1.31
N SER A 29 0.75 0.00 1.50
CA SER A 29 0.80 1.42 1.17
C SER A 29 2.20 1.88 0.70
N PRO A 30 2.28 2.90 -0.18
CA PRO A 30 1.18 3.39 -1.02
C PRO A 30 0.74 2.33 -2.06
N LEU A 31 -0.49 2.42 -2.54
CA LEU A 31 -1.01 1.54 -3.61
C LEU A 31 -0.51 1.94 -4.99
N GLU A 32 -0.09 3.18 -5.20
CA GLU A 32 0.53 3.62 -6.44
C GLU A 32 1.78 4.42 -6.13
N LYS A 33 2.86 4.17 -6.87
CA LYS A 33 4.07 4.99 -6.80
C LYS A 33 4.85 4.93 -8.09
N SER A 34 5.24 6.09 -8.60
CA SER A 34 6.21 6.20 -9.69
C SER A 34 7.51 6.82 -9.19
N GLY A 35 8.61 6.60 -9.90
CA GLY A 35 9.86 7.26 -9.57
C GLY A 35 10.95 7.07 -10.60
N LEU A 36 11.81 8.09 -10.71
CA LEU A 36 12.98 8.08 -11.57
C LEU A 36 14.14 7.33 -10.90
N THR A 37 15.03 6.76 -11.71
CA THR A 37 16.32 6.19 -11.29
C THR A 37 17.36 6.43 -12.39
N PRO A 38 18.62 6.72 -12.04
CA PRO A 38 19.69 6.82 -13.03
C PRO A 38 20.22 5.45 -13.50
N SER A 39 19.90 4.37 -12.77
CA SER A 39 20.32 3.01 -13.11
C SER A 39 19.21 2.23 -13.83
N ASP A 40 19.57 1.06 -14.35
CA ASP A 40 18.67 0.04 -14.87
C ASP A 40 17.89 -0.72 -13.77
N ARG A 41 17.95 -0.27 -12.51
CA ARG A 41 17.29 -0.91 -11.38
C ARG A 41 16.54 0.10 -10.53
N LYS A 42 15.29 -0.21 -10.20
CA LYS A 42 14.47 0.62 -9.30
C LYS A 42 14.08 -0.16 -8.05
N ALA A 43 14.16 0.53 -6.92
CA ALA A 43 13.60 0.05 -5.67
C ALA A 43 12.53 1.02 -5.14
N PHE A 44 11.50 0.45 -4.50
CA PHE A 44 10.53 1.19 -3.72
C PHE A 44 10.48 0.64 -2.30
N ARG A 45 10.50 1.56 -1.33
CA ARG A 45 10.13 1.29 0.05
C ARG A 45 8.62 1.41 0.18
N LEU A 46 8.00 0.31 0.59
CA LEU A 46 6.56 0.19 0.79
C LEU A 46 6.30 -0.24 2.24
N GLN A 47 5.09 -0.05 2.71
CA GLN A 47 4.64 -0.45 4.03
C GLN A 47 3.59 -1.54 3.89
N VAL A 48 3.73 -2.58 4.71
CA VAL A 48 2.73 -3.64 4.83
C VAL A 48 2.21 -3.64 6.26
N GLY A 49 0.90 -3.52 6.40
CA GLY A 49 0.19 -3.47 7.68
C GLY A 49 -0.68 -4.70 7.89
N ASN A 50 -0.89 -5.07 9.15
CA ASN A 50 -1.89 -6.07 9.52
C ASN A 50 -3.18 -5.38 10.01
N PRO A 51 -4.21 -5.27 9.16
CA PRO A 51 -5.49 -4.67 9.55
C PRO A 51 -6.33 -5.59 10.44
N TYR A 52 -5.94 -6.86 10.62
CA TYR A 52 -6.70 -7.84 11.38
C TYR A 52 -6.40 -7.76 12.88
N GLN A 53 -7.40 -8.11 13.71
CA GLN A 53 -7.28 -8.12 15.17
C GLN A 53 -6.44 -9.28 15.73
N ARG A 54 -5.88 -10.12 14.86
CA ARG A 54 -5.03 -11.27 15.22
C ARG A 54 -3.72 -11.23 14.45
N ARG A 55 -2.72 -11.97 14.93
CA ARG A 55 -1.45 -12.15 14.21
C ARG A 55 -1.71 -12.83 12.86
N MET A 56 -1.17 -12.28 11.79
CA MET A 56 -1.32 -12.82 10.43
C MET A 56 0.04 -12.92 9.73
N THR A 57 0.15 -13.92 8.86
CA THR A 57 1.29 -14.07 7.95
C THR A 57 0.86 -13.69 6.55
N PHE A 58 1.63 -12.84 5.89
CA PHE A 58 1.37 -12.32 4.55
C PHE A 58 2.46 -12.75 3.58
N SER A 59 2.06 -13.17 2.38
CA SER A 59 2.94 -13.38 1.23
C SER A 59 2.90 -12.14 0.34
N LEU A 60 4.06 -11.66 -0.11
CA LEU A 60 4.15 -10.59 -1.09
C LEU A 60 4.51 -11.16 -2.45
N LEU A 61 3.62 -10.96 -3.42
CA LEU A 61 3.66 -11.61 -4.73
C LEU A 61 3.85 -10.54 -5.82
N PRO A 62 5.02 -10.48 -6.47
CA PRO A 62 5.23 -9.66 -7.65
C PRO A 62 4.41 -10.16 -8.83
N MET A 63 3.65 -9.27 -9.45
CA MET A 63 2.80 -9.55 -10.59
C MET A 63 3.00 -8.53 -11.70
N LEU A 64 2.57 -8.87 -12.91
CA LEU A 64 2.39 -7.89 -13.98
C LEU A 64 1.20 -6.99 -13.64
N PRO A 65 1.02 -5.85 -14.35
CA PRO A 65 -0.11 -4.94 -14.14
C PRO A 65 -1.50 -5.57 -14.35
N ASP A 66 -1.57 -6.79 -14.86
CA ASP A 66 -2.81 -7.58 -15.00
C ASP A 66 -3.28 -8.23 -13.68
N TYR A 67 -2.47 -8.16 -12.61
CA TYR A 67 -2.72 -8.77 -11.30
C TYR A 67 -2.96 -10.29 -11.33
N ALA A 68 -2.52 -10.96 -12.40
CA ALA A 68 -2.72 -12.39 -12.61
C ALA A 68 -1.40 -13.10 -12.90
N THR A 69 -0.54 -12.50 -13.72
CA THR A 69 0.70 -13.10 -14.16
C THR A 69 1.84 -12.72 -13.22
N SER A 70 2.67 -13.69 -12.81
CA SER A 70 3.84 -13.39 -11.98
C SER A 70 4.89 -12.57 -12.73
N ALA A 71 5.41 -11.51 -12.11
CA ALA A 71 6.48 -10.70 -12.69
C ALA A 71 7.86 -11.33 -12.45
N LYS A 72 8.58 -11.61 -13.53
CA LYS A 72 9.97 -12.12 -13.48
C LYS A 72 10.96 -11.00 -13.15
N GLY A 73 12.10 -11.30 -12.53
CA GLY A 73 13.14 -10.28 -12.26
C GLY A 73 12.67 -9.18 -11.29
N VAL A 74 11.79 -9.53 -10.35
CA VAL A 74 11.38 -8.68 -9.23
C VAL A 74 11.75 -9.39 -7.94
N VAL A 75 12.43 -8.67 -7.04
CA VAL A 75 12.86 -9.15 -5.74
C VAL A 75 12.14 -8.36 -4.66
N VAL A 76 11.50 -9.06 -3.73
CA VAL A 76 10.83 -8.45 -2.58
C VAL A 76 11.49 -8.95 -1.31
N LYS A 77 11.89 -8.01 -0.44
CA LYS A 77 12.54 -8.33 0.84
C LYS A 77 11.80 -7.66 2.01
N PRO A 78 11.33 -8.44 3.00
CA PRO A 78 11.15 -9.90 2.95
C PRO A 78 10.02 -10.30 1.97
N ALA A 79 10.05 -11.52 1.43
CA ALA A 79 8.99 -12.07 0.56
C ALA A 79 7.76 -12.59 1.35
N GLU A 80 7.93 -12.75 2.66
CA GLU A 80 6.90 -13.15 3.60
C GLU A 80 7.11 -12.42 4.92
N LEU A 81 6.02 -12.04 5.59
CA LEU A 81 6.08 -11.38 6.88
C LEU A 81 4.95 -11.85 7.79
N THR A 82 5.29 -12.06 9.06
CA THR A 82 4.31 -12.27 10.13
C THR A 82 4.22 -11.00 10.96
N LEU A 83 3.00 -10.49 11.14
CA LEU A 83 2.73 -9.22 11.83
C LEU A 83 1.69 -9.42 12.93
N GLY A 84 1.90 -8.78 14.07
CA GLY A 84 0.87 -8.64 15.10
C GLY A 84 -0.28 -7.71 14.67
N PRO A 85 -1.39 -7.67 15.40
CA PRO A 85 -2.52 -6.79 15.09
C PRO A 85 -2.11 -5.31 15.03
N GLY A 86 -2.51 -4.57 14.00
CA GLY A 86 -2.22 -3.14 13.84
C GLY A 86 -0.75 -2.79 13.58
N ILE A 87 0.14 -3.79 13.48
CA ILE A 87 1.56 -3.55 13.22
C ILE A 87 1.79 -3.34 11.73
N THR A 88 2.64 -2.37 11.42
CA THR A 88 3.11 -2.07 10.06
C THR A 88 4.62 -2.24 9.95
N ARG A 89 5.09 -2.82 8.85
CA ARG A 89 6.51 -3.02 8.56
C ARG A 89 6.87 -2.54 7.17
N ASN A 90 8.07 -1.96 7.05
CA ASN A 90 8.62 -1.58 5.76
C ASN A 90 9.17 -2.81 5.01
N ILE A 91 8.90 -2.86 3.72
CA ILE A 91 9.46 -3.82 2.78
C ILE A 91 10.10 -3.08 1.61
N ILE A 92 11.03 -3.75 0.93
CA ILE A 92 11.66 -3.23 -0.29
C ILE A 92 11.28 -4.13 -1.45
N VAL A 93 10.68 -3.54 -2.48
CA VAL A 93 10.52 -4.18 -3.80
C VAL A 93 11.57 -3.59 -4.73
N THR A 94 12.25 -4.45 -5.47
CA THR A 94 13.29 -4.07 -6.44
C THR A 94 13.06 -4.79 -7.76
N PHE A 95 13.20 -4.09 -8.87
CA PHE A 95 13.08 -4.69 -10.20
C PHE A 95 14.01 -4.00 -11.19
N ASP A 96 14.43 -4.76 -12.20
CA ASP A 96 15.24 -4.24 -13.31
C ASP A 96 14.35 -3.60 -14.37
N ILE A 97 14.78 -2.48 -14.94
CA ILE A 97 14.15 -1.75 -16.04
C ILE A 97 14.95 -2.05 -17.30
N ASP A 98 14.27 -2.49 -18.36
CA ASP A 98 14.89 -2.69 -19.67
C ASP A 98 15.41 -1.34 -20.20
N PRO A 99 16.74 -1.18 -20.43
CA PRO A 99 17.31 0.07 -20.91
C PRO A 99 16.75 0.54 -22.25
N ALA A 100 16.25 -0.37 -23.09
CA ALA A 100 15.63 -0.02 -24.36
C ALA A 100 14.23 0.59 -24.17
N LYS A 101 13.49 0.15 -23.15
CA LYS A 101 12.13 0.62 -22.87
C LYS A 101 12.10 1.82 -21.93
N LYS A 102 13.15 2.03 -21.13
CA LYS A 102 13.32 3.13 -20.15
C LYS A 102 12.26 3.21 -19.06
N GLU A 103 11.20 2.39 -19.11
CA GLU A 103 10.13 2.35 -18.13
C GLU A 103 9.69 0.90 -17.91
N ARG A 104 9.36 0.59 -16.67
CA ARG A 104 8.76 -0.68 -16.30
C ARG A 104 7.76 -0.49 -15.17
N THR A 105 6.58 -1.06 -15.36
CA THR A 105 5.53 -1.11 -14.35
C THR A 105 5.37 -2.54 -13.85
N ILE A 106 5.29 -2.70 -12.54
CA ILE A 106 5.00 -3.97 -11.86
C ILE A 106 3.87 -3.77 -10.86
N ALA A 107 3.13 -4.83 -10.56
CA ALA A 107 2.22 -4.88 -9.43
C ALA A 107 2.87 -5.66 -8.28
N LEU A 108 2.57 -5.26 -7.04
CA LEU A 108 2.87 -6.06 -5.86
C LEU A 108 1.57 -6.34 -5.13
N CYS A 109 1.26 -7.61 -4.93
CA CYS A 109 0.08 -8.04 -4.19
C CYS A 109 0.46 -8.61 -2.83
N VAL A 110 -0.24 -8.19 -1.79
CA VAL A 110 -0.12 -8.72 -0.42
C VAL A 110 -1.33 -9.61 -0.14
N MET A 111 -1.06 -10.85 0.25
CA MET A 111 -2.10 -11.85 0.51
C MET A 111 -1.85 -12.55 1.85
N PRO A 112 -2.83 -12.63 2.76
CA PRO A 112 -2.70 -13.45 3.96
C PRO A 112 -2.57 -14.94 3.58
N LYS A 113 -1.65 -15.67 4.22
CA LYS A 113 -1.46 -17.11 3.98
C LYS A 113 -2.55 -17.99 4.58
N ALA A 114 -3.10 -17.59 5.73
CA ALA A 114 -3.97 -18.43 6.56
C ALA A 114 -5.45 -18.01 6.47
N MET A 115 -5.91 -17.63 5.28
CA MET A 115 -7.31 -17.29 5.02
C MET A 115 -7.89 -18.32 4.06
N ASP A 116 -8.30 -19.45 4.61
CA ASP A 116 -9.02 -20.49 3.88
C ASP A 116 -10.52 -20.14 3.90
N GLY A 117 -10.99 -19.53 2.82
CA GLY A 117 -12.37 -19.12 2.64
C GLY A 117 -12.67 -18.81 1.17
N PRO A 118 -13.94 -18.65 0.78
CA PRO A 118 -14.31 -18.38 -0.61
C PRO A 118 -13.80 -17.02 -1.13
N ILE A 119 -13.38 -16.14 -0.23
CA ILE A 119 -12.84 -14.82 -0.55
C ILE A 119 -11.38 -14.79 -0.09
N LEU A 120 -10.46 -14.67 -1.06
CA LEU A 120 -9.04 -14.43 -0.80
C LEU A 120 -8.80 -12.92 -0.80
N PRO A 121 -8.69 -12.26 0.37
CA PRO A 121 -8.40 -10.84 0.42
C PRO A 121 -6.98 -10.59 -0.08
N ARG A 122 -6.88 -9.96 -1.25
CA ARG A 122 -5.63 -9.58 -1.87
C ARG A 122 -5.66 -8.09 -2.16
N VAL A 123 -4.68 -7.37 -1.64
CA VAL A 123 -4.49 -5.95 -1.91
C VAL A 123 -3.28 -5.80 -2.82
N CYS A 124 -3.46 -5.16 -3.97
CA CYS A 124 -2.39 -4.96 -4.94
C CYS A 124 -2.11 -3.47 -5.11
N GLY A 125 -0.84 -3.13 -5.27
CA GLY A 125 -0.40 -1.80 -5.67
C GLY A 125 0.40 -1.84 -6.98
N LEU A 126 0.43 -0.72 -7.69
CA LEU A 126 1.10 -0.52 -8.98
C LEU A 126 2.32 0.39 -8.82
N TYR A 127 3.46 -0.05 -9.34
CA TYR A 127 4.74 0.61 -9.14
C TYR A 127 5.49 0.78 -10.45
N THR A 128 5.80 2.03 -10.79
CA THR A 128 6.39 2.40 -12.09
C THR A 128 7.78 2.99 -11.91
N GLY A 129 8.79 2.26 -12.37
CA GLY A 129 10.17 2.73 -12.43
C GLY A 129 10.47 3.33 -13.80
N ARG A 130 11.03 4.55 -13.82
CA ARG A 130 11.46 5.23 -15.04
C ARG A 130 12.95 5.52 -14.96
N MET A 131 13.68 5.32 -16.05
CA MET A 131 15.06 5.73 -16.15
C MET A 131 15.10 7.23 -16.45
N ALA A 132 15.84 8.00 -15.65
CA ALA A 132 16.23 9.34 -16.05
C ALA A 132 17.15 9.16 -17.27
N GLY A 133 16.76 9.73 -18.42
CA GLY A 133 17.61 9.68 -19.61
C GLY A 133 19.04 10.11 -19.25
N ARG A 134 20.05 9.46 -19.82
CA ARG A 134 21.44 9.92 -19.73
C ARG A 134 21.44 11.40 -20.13
N GLY A 135 21.64 12.29 -19.17
CA GLY A 135 22.11 13.64 -19.46
C GLY A 135 23.45 13.44 -20.14
N GLY A 136 23.47 13.63 -21.46
CA GLY A 136 24.69 13.74 -22.24
C GLY A 136 25.35 15.08 -21.97
#